data_AF-A0A1G3V2N6-F1
#
_entry.id   AF-A0A1G3V2N6-F1
#
_cell.length_a   1.000
_cell.length_b   1.000
_cell.length_c   1.000
_cell.angle_alpha   90.00
_cell.angle_beta   90.00
_cell.angle_gamma   90.00
#
_symmetry.space_group_name_H-M   'P 1'
#
loop_
_entity.id
_entity.type
_entity.pdbx_description
1 polymer ?
#
loop_
_entity_poly.entity_id
_entity_poly.type
_entity_poly.pdbx_seq_one_letter_code
_entity_poly.pdbx_strand_id
1 'polypeptide(L)'
;MKLSSVYQDTKVGPPTYADQTEVARALLRAAPERMVWGSDWPHPTERDQKPDDAMLFDLIAEWAPDETLRRRLLVDNPAALYGFPHH
;
A
#
# COMPACT_ATOMS: atom_id res chain seq x y z
N MET A 1 0.96 10.60 0.23
CA MET A 1 -0.28 9.85 0.51
C MET A 1 0.11 8.43 0.85
N LYS A 2 -0.63 7.77 1.75
CA LYS A 2 -0.34 6.41 2.19
C LYS A 2 -1.30 5.44 1.50
N LEU A 3 -0.76 4.37 0.90
CA LEU A 3 -1.52 3.22 0.43
C LEU A 3 -1.64 2.23 1.60
N SER A 4 -2.84 2.13 2.16
CA SER A 4 -3.15 1.45 3.42
C SER A 4 -4.65 1.19 3.46
N SER A 5 -5.08 0.26 4.31
CA SER A 5 -6.50 0.11 4.66
C SER A 5 -7.44 -0.16 3.46
N VAL A 6 -6.97 -0.87 2.43
CA VAL A 6 -7.75 -1.13 1.20
C VAL A 6 -9.08 -1.83 1.44
N TYR A 7 -9.26 -2.48 2.60
CA TYR A 7 -10.50 -3.11 3.00
C TYR A 7 -11.60 -2.12 3.44
N GLN A 8 -11.28 -0.86 3.76
CA GLN A 8 -12.27 0.10 4.28
C GLN A 8 -13.21 0.64 3.18
N ASP A 9 -12.68 0.89 1.99
CA ASP A 9 -13.40 1.59 0.91
C ASP A 9 -13.54 0.72 -0.36
N THR A 10 -13.59 -0.61 -0.20
CA THR A 10 -13.71 -1.55 -1.32
C THR A 10 -15.13 -2.09 -1.51
N LYS A 11 -15.48 -2.36 -2.75
CA LYS A 11 -16.63 -3.17 -3.17
C LYS A 11 -16.23 -4.60 -3.56
N VAL A 12 -14.92 -4.87 -3.67
CA VAL A 12 -14.33 -6.15 -4.06
C VAL A 12 -13.45 -6.64 -2.92
N GLY A 13 -13.93 -7.58 -2.13
CA GLY A 13 -13.18 -8.12 -0.98
C GLY A 13 -11.90 -8.90 -1.36
N PRO A 14 -11.30 -9.57 -0.37
CA PRO A 14 -10.12 -10.40 -0.61
C PRO A 14 -10.41 -11.53 -1.61
N PRO A 15 -9.37 -12.01 -2.32
CA PRO A 15 -7.96 -11.66 -2.14
C PRO A 15 -7.48 -10.49 -3.01
N THR A 16 -8.29 -9.98 -3.95
CA THR A 16 -7.76 -9.11 -5.01
C THR A 16 -7.89 -7.63 -4.73
N TYR A 17 -8.94 -7.21 -4.02
CA TYR A 17 -9.26 -5.79 -3.82
C TYR A 17 -9.21 -5.00 -5.13
N ALA A 18 -9.75 -5.59 -6.21
CA ALA A 18 -9.44 -5.16 -7.58
C ALA A 18 -9.75 -3.68 -7.85
N ASP A 19 -10.80 -3.14 -7.22
CA ASP A 19 -11.14 -1.72 -7.31
C ASP A 19 -10.10 -0.81 -6.63
N GLN A 20 -9.64 -1.17 -5.44
CA GLN A 20 -8.60 -0.45 -4.71
C GLN A 20 -7.21 -0.64 -5.33
N THR A 21 -6.95 -1.79 -5.93
CA THR A 21 -5.74 -2.06 -6.72
C THR A 21 -5.60 -1.09 -7.89
N GLU A 22 -6.70 -0.81 -8.61
CA GLU A 22 -6.68 0.18 -9.69
C GLU A 22 -6.45 1.61 -9.19
N VAL A 23 -7.02 1.96 -8.04
CA VAL A 23 -6.78 3.26 -7.38
C VAL A 23 -5.30 3.40 -6.96
N ALA A 24 -4.75 2.38 -6.31
CA ALA A 24 -3.35 2.35 -5.88
C ALA A 24 -2.39 2.53 -7.07
N ARG A 25 -2.63 1.79 -8.16
CA ARG A 25 -1.89 1.93 -9.42
C ARG A 25 -1.99 3.33 -10.02
N ALA A 26 -3.19 3.94 -10.02
CA ALA A 26 -3.38 5.30 -10.53
C ALA A 26 -2.61 6.33 -9.70
N LEU A 27 -2.63 6.22 -8.38
CA LEU A 27 -1.88 7.10 -7.47
C LEU A 27 -0.36 6.95 -7.63
N LEU A 28 0.12 5.71 -7.75
CA LEU A 28 1.55 5.43 -8.01
C LEU A 28 2.01 6.00 -9.35
N ARG A 29 1.20 5.92 -10.40
CA ARG A 29 1.53 6.55 -11.70
C ARG A 29 1.54 8.07 -11.61
N ALA A 30 0.60 8.66 -10.87
CA ALA A 30 0.44 10.11 -10.80
C ALA A 30 1.52 10.80 -9.93
N ALA A 31 1.98 10.14 -8.86
CA ALA A 31 2.94 10.73 -7.94
C ALA A 31 3.84 9.68 -7.26
N PRO A 32 4.71 8.98 -8.03
CA PRO A 32 5.50 7.85 -7.53
C PRO A 32 6.45 8.21 -6.38
N GLU A 33 6.88 9.46 -6.27
CA GLU A 33 7.79 9.97 -5.23
C GLU A 33 7.07 10.46 -3.96
N ARG A 34 5.74 10.42 -3.95
CA ARG A 34 4.91 10.91 -2.83
C ARG A 34 4.02 9.82 -2.21
N MET A 35 4.27 8.56 -2.55
CA MET A 35 3.53 7.41 -2.06
C MET A 35 4.35 6.63 -1.03
N VAL A 36 3.68 6.21 0.05
CA VAL A 36 4.23 5.27 1.05
C VAL A 36 3.21 4.16 1.29
N TRP A 37 3.64 2.99 1.73
CA TRP A 37 2.75 1.89 2.11
C TRP A 37 2.67 1.71 3.62
N GLY A 38 1.56 1.18 4.13
CA GLY A 38 1.53 0.56 5.45
C GLY A 38 0.32 -0.35 5.63
N SER A 39 0.43 -1.31 6.55
CA SER A 39 -0.58 -2.36 6.75
C SER A 39 -1.90 -1.88 7.36
N ASP A 40 -1.85 -0.78 8.12
CA ASP A 40 -2.92 -0.33 9.04
C ASP A 40 -3.11 -1.22 10.27
N TRP A 41 -2.15 -2.10 10.60
CA TRP A 41 -2.20 -2.87 11.84
C TRP A 41 -2.35 -1.92 13.05
N PRO A 42 -3.23 -2.22 14.03
CA PRO A 42 -3.97 -3.47 14.27
C PRO A 42 -5.38 -3.54 13.63
N HIS A 43 -5.61 -2.82 12.53
CA HIS A 43 -6.88 -2.71 11.80
C HIS A 43 -8.04 -2.31 12.72
N PRO A 44 -7.97 -1.16 13.42
CA PRO A 44 -8.92 -0.81 14.47
C PRO A 44 -10.37 -0.67 13.98
N THR A 45 -10.58 -0.45 12.68
CA THR A 45 -11.93 -0.39 12.06
C THR A 45 -12.55 -1.77 11.87
N GLU A 46 -11.72 -2.81 11.70
CA GLU A 46 -12.19 -4.18 11.49
C GLU A 46 -12.25 -4.92 12.82
N ARG A 47 -13.43 -5.07 13.41
CA ARG A 47 -13.56 -5.71 14.73
C ARG A 47 -13.66 -7.23 14.66
N ASP A 48 -14.50 -7.72 13.75
CA ASP A 48 -14.89 -9.12 13.70
C ASP A 48 -13.98 -9.96 12.79
N GLN A 49 -13.54 -9.39 11.67
CA GLN A 49 -12.68 -10.06 10.70
C GLN A 49 -11.49 -9.17 10.33
N LYS A 50 -10.33 -9.47 10.88
CA LYS A 50 -9.08 -8.81 10.51
C LYS A 50 -8.64 -9.27 9.13
N PRO A 51 -8.15 -8.37 8.26
CA PRO A 51 -7.55 -8.76 6.99
C PRO A 51 -6.24 -9.51 7.23
N ASP A 52 -5.80 -10.26 6.22
CA ASP A 52 -4.50 -10.90 6.23
C ASP A 52 -3.42 -9.91 5.76
N ASP A 53 -2.55 -9.47 6.68
CA ASP A 53 -1.46 -8.54 6.43
C ASP A 53 -0.51 -8.99 5.31
N ALA A 54 -0.21 -10.28 5.22
CA ALA A 54 0.71 -10.80 4.21
C ALA A 54 0.08 -10.71 2.82
N MET A 55 -1.20 -11.05 2.70
CA MET A 55 -1.93 -10.88 1.44
C MET A 55 -2.07 -9.41 1.05
N LEU A 56 -2.33 -8.51 2.00
CA LEU A 56 -2.36 -7.07 1.73
C LEU A 56 -0.99 -6.54 1.26
N PHE A 57 0.10 -7.09 1.79
CA PHE A 57 1.45 -6.76 1.34
C PHE A 57 1.74 -7.32 -0.06
N ASP A 58 1.26 -8.52 -0.38
CA ASP A 58 1.45 -9.15 -1.69
C ASP A 58 0.82 -8.35 -2.84
N LEU A 59 -0.26 -7.59 -2.58
CA LEU A 59 -0.86 -6.67 -3.56
C LEU A 59 0.15 -5.63 -4.08
N ILE A 60 1.20 -5.30 -3.32
CA ILE A 60 2.23 -4.35 -3.76
C ILE A 60 2.94 -4.84 -5.03
N ALA A 61 3.13 -6.15 -5.19
CA ALA A 61 3.71 -6.70 -6.41
C ALA A 61 2.84 -6.42 -7.65
N GLU A 62 1.52 -6.30 -7.44
CA GLU A 62 0.57 -5.94 -8.49
C GLU A 62 0.54 -4.42 -8.75
N TRP A 63 0.72 -3.60 -7.70
CA TRP A 63 0.67 -2.13 -7.79
C TRP A 63 1.96 -1.53 -8.36
N ALA A 64 3.10 -2.11 -7.99
CA ALA A 64 4.44 -1.65 -8.34
C ALA A 64 5.30 -2.85 -8.82
N PRO A 65 5.04 -3.38 -10.03
CA PRO A 65 5.76 -4.55 -10.54
C PRO A 65 7.25 -4.26 -10.80
N ASP A 66 7.61 -3.00 -11.06
CA ASP A 66 8.98 -2.55 -11.19
C ASP A 66 9.68 -2.44 -9.82
N GLU A 67 10.90 -2.95 -9.71
CA GLU A 67 11.68 -2.95 -8.47
C GLU A 67 11.99 -1.51 -8.00
N THR A 68 12.29 -0.59 -8.91
CA THR A 68 12.59 0.80 -8.56
C THR A 68 11.36 1.48 -7.94
N LEU A 69 10.18 1.27 -8.53
CA LEU A 69 8.93 1.79 -7.98
C LEU A 69 8.59 1.17 -6.61
N ARG A 70 8.80 -0.14 -6.46
CA ARG A 70 8.61 -0.84 -5.17
C ARG A 70 9.56 -0.31 -4.10
N ARG A 71 10.84 -0.11 -4.44
CA ARG A 71 11.85 0.47 -3.56
C ARG A 71 11.46 1.89 -3.13
N ARG A 72 10.98 2.73 -4.06
CA ARG A 72 10.47 4.07 -3.72
C ARG A 72 9.34 4.00 -2.69
N LEU A 73 8.35 3.14 -2.94
CA LEU A 73 7.18 2.99 -2.09
C LEU A 73 7.52 2.51 -0.66
N LEU A 74 8.49 1.60 -0.53
CA LEU A 74 8.81 0.91 0.72
C LEU A 74 10.03 1.45 1.46
N VAL A 75 10.94 2.15 0.78
CA VAL A 75 12.24 2.55 1.34
C VAL A 75 12.47 4.04 1.16
N ASP A 76 12.62 4.50 -0.09
CA ASP A 76 13.15 5.84 -0.34
C ASP A 76 12.15 6.94 0.06
N ASN A 77 10.87 6.80 -0.28
CA ASN A 77 9.85 7.78 0.08
C ASN A 77 9.57 7.80 1.60
N PRO A 78 9.41 6.65 2.30
CA PRO A 78 9.32 6.66 3.76
C PRO A 78 10.55 7.26 4.44
N ALA A 79 11.78 6.94 3.97
CA ALA A 79 13.00 7.50 4.55
C ALA A 79 13.03 9.04 4.43
N ALA A 80 12.70 9.58 3.26
CA ALA A 80 12.61 11.02 3.06
C ALA A 80 11.48 11.67 3.88
N LEU A 81 10.32 11.02 3.96
CA LEU A 81 9.14 11.55 4.69
C LEU A 81 9.37 11.61 6.20
N TYR A 82 10.04 10.60 6.76
CA TYR A 82 10.25 10.46 8.21
C TYR A 82 11.64 10.88 8.69
N GLY A 83 12.55 11.24 7.78
CA GLY A 83 13.90 11.69 8.11
C GLY A 83 14.84 10.56 8.54
N PHE A 84 14.64 9.34 8.02
CA PHE A 84 15.57 8.23 8.24
C PHE A 84 16.83 8.39 7.37
N PRO A 85 18.01 7.93 7.83
CA PRO A 85 19.20 7.91 6.98
C PRO A 85 18.97 7.01 5.77
N HIS A 86 19.46 7.44 4.60
CA HIS A 86 19.53 6.59 3.41
C HIS A 86 20.71 5.62 3.58
N HIS A 87 20.43 4.32 3.45
CA HIS A 87 21.43 3.25 3.44
C HIS A 87 22.13 3.14 2.07
#